data_AF-A0A5A7NFM2-F1
#
_entry.id   AF-A0A5A7NFM2-F1
#
_cell.length_a   1.000
_cell.length_b   1.000
_cell.length_c   1.000
_cell.angle_alpha   90.00
_cell.angle_beta   90.00
_cell.angle_gamma   90.00
#
_symmetry.space_group_name_H-M   'P 1'
#
loop_
_entity.id
_entity.type
_entity.pdbx_description
1 polymer ?
#
loop_
_entity_poly.entity_id
_entity_poly.type
_entity_poly.pdbx_seq_one_letter_code
_entity_poly.pdbx_strand_id
1 'polypeptide(L)'
;MEAFLHSLLGFQGRYDYPHIWDTKGQTLARFIEISYDTGAWKETRSCWQQNRQVGVNGRARQCGICAACMLRRLSVHAAGQTEPDDTYVWENLGAQTFKEGATPDFDEKRITGAMEQYAIAGALHLDHLAALSKSPANKPRLNVECFRLSQSLDLPLDDVKKKLEQLLARHKNEWENFMASLGPDSFVAKWVDEARP
;
A
#
# COMPACT_ATOMS: atom_id res chain seq x y z
N MET A 1 -22.29 -6.89 15.74
CA MET A 1 -21.59 -6.32 16.91
C MET A 1 -22.43 -5.23 17.58
N GLU A 2 -22.95 -4.26 16.84
CA GLU A 2 -23.77 -3.14 17.37
C GLU A 2 -24.99 -3.61 18.16
N ALA A 3 -25.82 -4.49 17.59
CA ALA A 3 -26.99 -5.05 18.28
C ALA A 3 -26.62 -5.79 19.57
N PHE A 4 -25.47 -6.49 19.58
CA PHE A 4 -24.98 -7.16 20.79
C PHE A 4 -24.55 -6.16 21.86
N LEU A 5 -23.80 -5.10 21.49
CA LEU A 5 -23.37 -4.06 22.43
C LEU A 5 -24.58 -3.30 22.99
N HIS A 6 -25.59 -3.03 22.17
CA HIS A 6 -26.83 -2.41 22.64
C HIS A 6 -27.57 -3.31 23.64
N SER A 7 -27.76 -4.59 23.32
CA SER A 7 -28.41 -5.54 24.22
C SER A 7 -27.65 -5.75 25.54
N LEU A 8 -26.31 -5.70 25.50
CA LEU A 8 -25.47 -5.95 26.67
C LEU A 8 -25.29 -4.72 27.56
N LEU A 9 -25.12 -3.54 26.95
CA LEU A 9 -24.68 -2.31 27.64
C LEU A 9 -25.72 -1.19 27.61
N GLY A 10 -26.83 -1.36 26.89
CA GLY A 10 -27.79 -0.28 26.61
C GLY A 10 -27.25 0.81 25.68
N PHE A 11 -26.01 0.67 25.19
CA PHE A 11 -25.35 1.67 24.35
C PHE A 11 -25.51 1.34 22.87
N GLN A 12 -26.07 2.27 22.10
CA GLN A 12 -26.18 2.15 20.64
C GLN A 12 -25.05 2.93 19.97
N GLY A 13 -24.00 2.21 19.59
CA GLY A 13 -22.93 2.73 18.74
C GLY A 13 -23.14 2.36 17.26
N ARG A 14 -22.58 3.16 16.36
CA ARG A 14 -22.52 2.89 14.92
C ARG A 14 -21.06 2.83 14.47
N TYR A 15 -20.71 1.79 13.72
CA TYR A 15 -19.41 1.64 13.07
C TYR A 15 -19.51 2.05 11.61
N ASP A 16 -18.89 3.17 11.27
CA ASP A 16 -18.75 3.61 9.89
C ASP A 16 -17.32 3.40 9.38
N TYR A 17 -17.20 2.82 8.18
CA TYR A 17 -15.93 2.62 7.48
C TYR A 17 -15.86 3.51 6.23
N PRO A 18 -15.66 4.83 6.39
CA PRO A 18 -15.83 5.81 5.30
C PRO A 18 -14.90 5.57 4.09
N HIS A 19 -13.79 4.86 4.30
CA HIS A 19 -12.75 4.64 3.28
C HIS A 19 -12.65 3.18 2.81
N ILE A 20 -13.60 2.31 3.14
CA ILE A 20 -13.54 0.88 2.75
C ILE A 20 -13.53 0.68 1.23
N TRP A 21 -14.04 1.66 0.48
CA TRP A 21 -14.11 1.66 -0.99
C TRP A 21 -13.10 2.61 -1.65
N ASP A 22 -12.21 3.21 -0.87
CA ASP A 22 -11.16 4.12 -1.35
C ASP A 22 -9.81 3.38 -1.38
N THR A 23 -8.98 3.67 -2.38
CA THR A 23 -7.57 3.26 -2.31
C THR A 23 -6.85 4.05 -1.21
N LYS A 24 -5.67 3.60 -0.81
CA LYS A 24 -4.86 4.35 0.16
C LYS A 24 -4.41 5.71 -0.40
N GLY A 25 -4.17 5.82 -1.71
CA GLY A 25 -3.93 7.08 -2.41
C GLY A 25 -5.13 8.02 -2.35
N GLN A 26 -6.34 7.53 -2.62
CA GLN A 26 -7.57 8.32 -2.49
C GLN A 26 -7.83 8.77 -1.06
N THR A 27 -7.56 7.90 -0.09
CA THR A 27 -7.67 8.23 1.33
C THR A 27 -6.73 9.39 1.70
N LEU A 28 -5.48 9.35 1.22
CA LEU A 28 -4.51 10.43 1.45
C LEU A 28 -4.93 11.73 0.77
N ALA A 29 -5.32 11.67 -0.50
CA ALA A 29 -5.77 12.86 -1.25
C ALA A 29 -6.97 13.54 -0.57
N ARG A 30 -7.97 12.74 -0.16
CA ARG A 30 -9.13 13.24 0.58
C ARG A 30 -8.77 13.81 1.94
N PHE A 31 -7.83 13.17 2.66
CA PHE A 31 -7.36 13.70 3.94
C PHE A 31 -6.75 15.10 3.76
N ILE A 32 -5.86 15.28 2.79
CA ILE A 32 -5.23 16.57 2.48
C ILE A 32 -6.28 17.62 2.11
N GLU A 33 -7.23 17.26 1.25
CA GLU A 33 -8.32 18.14 0.81
C GLU A 33 -9.18 18.64 1.98
N ILE A 34 -9.60 17.75 2.89
CA ILE A 34 -10.55 18.10 3.98
C ILE A 34 -9.84 18.80 5.14
N SER A 35 -8.61 18.39 5.46
CA SER A 35 -7.87 18.93 6.61
C SER A 35 -7.12 20.22 6.29
N TYR A 36 -6.99 20.58 5.00
CA TYR A 36 -6.03 21.58 4.53
C TYR A 36 -4.61 21.30 5.04
N ASP A 37 -4.27 20.02 5.25
CA ASP A 37 -2.99 19.62 5.79
C ASP A 37 -1.86 19.88 4.79
N THR A 38 -0.81 20.54 5.27
CA THR A 38 0.38 20.88 4.49
C THR A 38 1.55 19.95 4.79
N GLY A 39 1.42 19.01 5.75
CA GLY A 39 2.50 18.05 6.01
C GLY A 39 2.37 17.09 7.20
N ALA A 40 1.32 17.13 8.02
CA ALA A 40 1.16 16.21 9.15
C ALA A 40 1.14 14.73 8.71
N TRP A 41 0.60 14.42 7.52
CA TRP A 41 0.67 13.05 6.99
C TRP A 41 2.11 12.56 6.77
N LYS A 42 3.07 13.46 6.52
CA LYS A 42 4.50 13.13 6.31
C LYS A 42 5.14 12.58 7.59
N GLU A 43 4.66 13.02 8.75
CA GLU A 43 5.14 12.57 10.07
C GLU A 43 4.66 11.16 10.44
N THR A 44 3.66 10.62 9.72
CA THR A 44 3.14 9.28 9.98
C THR A 44 4.13 8.20 9.53
N ARG A 45 4.24 7.11 10.31
CA ARG A 45 5.11 5.98 10.00
C ARG A 45 4.31 4.77 9.55
N SER A 46 4.55 4.32 8.32
CA SER A 46 3.96 3.09 7.77
C SER A 46 4.91 1.89 7.88
N CYS A 47 6.21 2.14 8.06
CA CYS A 47 7.21 1.09 8.12
C CYS A 47 7.06 0.22 9.38
N TRP A 48 7.03 -1.10 9.20
CA TRP A 48 7.01 -2.08 10.29
C TRP A 48 8.41 -2.55 10.75
N GLN A 49 9.47 -2.14 10.04
CA GLN A 49 10.85 -2.49 10.40
C GLN A 49 11.30 -1.71 11.65
N GLN A 50 12.08 -2.38 12.49
CA GLN A 50 12.58 -1.80 13.74
C GLN A 50 13.70 -0.78 13.46
N ASN A 51 13.92 0.18 14.37
CA ASN A 51 14.94 1.22 14.21
C ASN A 51 16.34 0.67 13.91
N ARG A 52 16.72 -0.50 14.45
CA ARG A 52 18.01 -1.14 14.13
C ARG A 52 18.18 -1.50 12.64
N GLN A 53 17.09 -1.73 11.92
CA GLN A 53 17.08 -2.08 10.50
C GLN A 53 16.99 -0.84 9.59
N VAL A 54 16.54 0.30 10.14
CA VAL A 54 16.24 1.51 9.33
C VAL A 54 16.89 2.78 9.87
N GLY A 55 17.79 2.66 10.84
CA GLY A 55 18.57 3.77 11.37
C GLY A 55 19.67 4.17 10.40
N VAL A 56 19.71 5.46 10.05
CA VAL A 56 20.73 6.12 9.23
C VAL A 56 21.20 7.35 9.98
N ASN A 57 22.51 7.53 10.18
CA ASN A 57 23.09 8.67 10.89
C ASN A 57 22.43 9.00 12.24
N GLY A 58 22.09 7.97 13.02
CA GLY A 58 21.44 8.12 14.34
C GLY A 58 19.94 8.47 14.30
N ARG A 59 19.33 8.64 13.12
CA ARG A 59 17.89 8.90 12.93
C ARG A 59 17.19 7.68 12.36
N ALA A 60 15.99 7.37 12.87
CA ALA A 60 15.15 6.32 12.30
C ALA A 60 14.47 6.84 11.01
N ARG A 61 14.68 6.14 9.90
CA ARG A 61 13.94 6.33 8.63
C ARG A 61 12.87 5.25 8.46
N GLN A 62 12.09 5.33 7.39
CA GLN A 62 11.30 4.20 6.89
C GLN A 62 12.18 3.32 5.98
N CYS A 63 11.93 2.02 5.86
CA CYS A 63 12.77 1.21 4.96
C CYS A 63 12.56 1.58 3.49
N GLY A 64 11.34 1.89 3.06
CA GLY A 64 11.04 2.24 1.66
C GLY A 64 10.71 1.05 0.76
N ILE A 65 11.00 -0.18 1.19
CA ILE A 65 10.88 -1.38 0.34
C ILE A 65 9.91 -2.45 0.84
N CYS A 66 9.46 -2.39 2.10
CA CYS A 66 8.50 -3.39 2.58
C CYS A 66 7.09 -3.08 2.04
N ALA A 67 6.19 -4.07 2.03
CA ALA A 67 4.81 -3.92 1.53
C ALA A 67 4.11 -2.64 2.02
N ALA A 68 4.24 -2.30 3.31
CA ALA A 68 3.64 -1.09 3.87
C ALA A 68 4.29 0.21 3.38
N CYS A 69 5.63 0.23 3.20
CA CYS A 69 6.33 1.39 2.63
C CYS A 69 6.06 1.53 1.14
N MET A 70 6.01 0.41 0.40
CA MET A 70 5.64 0.41 -1.02
C MET A 70 4.22 0.93 -1.21
N LEU A 71 3.25 0.46 -0.42
CA LEU A 71 1.89 0.99 -0.44
C LEU A 71 1.84 2.48 -0.09
N ARG A 72 2.64 2.95 0.87
CA ARG A 72 2.75 4.38 1.18
C ARG A 72 3.27 5.18 -0.01
N ARG A 73 4.40 4.78 -0.60
CA ARG A 73 5.00 5.45 -1.76
C ARG A 73 4.05 5.50 -2.96
N LEU A 74 3.38 4.37 -3.24
CA LEU A 74 2.30 4.29 -4.22
C LEU A 74 1.19 5.31 -3.91
N SER A 75 0.74 5.39 -2.65
CA SER A 75 -0.34 6.28 -2.24
C SER A 75 0.05 7.76 -2.35
N VAL A 76 1.28 8.10 -1.97
CA VAL A 76 1.85 9.46 -2.09
C VAL A 76 1.92 9.87 -3.56
N HIS A 77 2.43 8.99 -4.41
CA HIS A 77 2.46 9.20 -5.87
C HIS A 77 1.05 9.37 -6.45
N ALA A 78 0.10 8.50 -6.10
CA ALA A 78 -1.28 8.58 -6.56
C ALA A 78 -2.01 9.86 -6.10
N ALA A 79 -1.64 10.40 -4.94
CA ALA A 79 -2.17 11.67 -4.43
C ALA A 79 -1.45 12.92 -5.00
N GLY A 80 -0.50 12.75 -5.92
CA GLY A 80 0.28 13.85 -6.49
C GLY A 80 1.20 14.53 -5.49
N GLN A 81 1.59 13.83 -4.42
CA GLN A 81 2.44 14.34 -3.36
C GLN A 81 3.87 13.83 -3.49
N THR A 82 4.79 14.46 -2.75
CA THR A 82 6.18 14.03 -2.63
C THR A 82 6.60 13.97 -1.17
N GLU A 83 7.63 13.17 -0.91
CA GLU A 83 8.29 13.06 0.40
C GLU A 83 9.76 13.44 0.25
N PRO A 84 10.39 14.00 1.30
CA PRO A 84 11.83 14.26 1.30
C PRO A 84 12.66 13.00 1.05
N ASP A 85 13.81 13.15 0.39
CA ASP A 85 14.69 12.02 0.06
C ASP A 85 15.17 11.27 1.31
N ASP A 86 15.35 11.97 2.44
CA ASP A 86 15.76 11.39 3.72
C ASP A 86 14.66 10.62 4.48
N THR A 87 13.46 10.50 3.90
CA THR A 87 12.34 9.73 4.47
C THR A 87 12.66 8.23 4.55
N TYR A 88 13.43 7.73 3.59
CA TYR A 88 13.62 6.30 3.36
C TYR A 88 15.10 5.87 3.44
N VAL A 89 15.33 4.61 3.79
CA VAL A 89 16.64 3.94 3.61
C VAL A 89 16.86 3.67 2.14
N TRP A 90 15.92 2.98 1.49
CA TRP A 90 15.89 2.87 0.04
C TRP A 90 15.22 4.10 -0.53
N GLU A 91 16.01 5.14 -0.81
CA GLU A 91 15.55 6.43 -1.33
C GLU A 91 15.18 6.34 -2.82
N ASN A 92 15.95 5.60 -3.62
CA ASN A 92 15.77 5.48 -5.07
C ASN A 92 15.28 4.08 -5.50
N LEU A 93 13.97 3.92 -5.70
CA LEU A 93 13.40 2.67 -6.23
C LEU A 93 13.61 2.48 -7.74
N GLY A 94 14.02 3.52 -8.46
CA GLY A 94 14.34 3.47 -9.90
C GLY A 94 15.76 2.97 -10.21
N ALA A 95 16.57 2.69 -9.18
CA ALA A 95 17.92 2.15 -9.35
C ALA A 95 17.92 0.77 -10.03
N GLN A 96 19.02 0.41 -10.70
CA GLN A 96 19.11 -0.86 -11.44
C GLN A 96 19.24 -2.08 -10.54
N THR A 97 19.81 -1.91 -9.34
CA THR A 97 19.98 -2.95 -8.34
C THR A 97 19.41 -2.55 -6.99
N PHE A 98 19.03 -3.54 -6.20
CA PHE A 98 18.50 -3.33 -4.85
C PHE A 98 19.46 -2.55 -3.95
N LYS A 99 20.76 -2.80 -4.04
CA LYS A 99 21.78 -2.11 -3.23
C LYS A 99 21.93 -0.64 -3.60
N GLU A 100 21.98 -0.34 -4.89
CA GLU A 100 22.11 1.04 -5.40
C GLU A 100 20.89 1.92 -5.06
N GLY A 101 19.74 1.31 -4.77
CA GLY A 101 18.56 2.05 -4.33
C GLY A 101 18.65 2.55 -2.88
N ALA A 102 19.56 2.01 -2.08
CA ALA A 102 19.79 2.45 -0.70
C ALA A 102 20.60 3.76 -0.65
N THR A 103 20.30 4.56 0.36
CA THR A 103 21.04 5.80 0.66
C THR A 103 22.52 5.47 0.91
N PRO A 104 23.47 6.28 0.41
CA PRO A 104 24.91 6.04 0.60
C PRO A 104 25.34 5.97 2.07
N ASP A 105 24.57 6.61 2.95
CA ASP A 105 24.82 6.63 4.39
C ASP A 105 24.38 5.33 5.12
N PHE A 106 23.78 4.38 4.41
CA PHE A 106 23.40 3.09 4.96
C PHE A 106 24.51 2.06 4.74
N ASP A 107 25.11 1.58 5.83
CA ASP A 107 26.16 0.55 5.77
C ASP A 107 25.70 -0.67 4.97
N GLU A 108 26.38 -0.93 3.86
CA GLU A 108 26.08 -2.02 2.93
C GLU A 108 26.06 -3.39 3.61
N LYS A 109 26.84 -3.59 4.68
CA LYS A 109 26.84 -4.85 5.45
C LYS A 109 25.51 -5.13 6.14
N ARG A 110 24.67 -4.10 6.32
CA ARG A 110 23.32 -4.20 6.87
C ARG A 110 22.26 -4.50 5.81
N ILE A 111 22.61 -4.44 4.53
CA ILE A 111 21.74 -4.87 3.43
C ILE A 111 21.80 -6.39 3.36
N THR A 112 20.72 -7.05 3.78
CA THR A 112 20.66 -8.51 3.84
C THR A 112 19.75 -9.08 2.75
N GLY A 113 20.03 -10.30 2.30
CA GLY A 113 19.14 -11.00 1.36
C GLY A 113 17.72 -11.19 1.91
N ALA A 114 17.55 -11.31 3.24
CA ALA A 114 16.22 -11.35 3.84
C ALA A 114 15.42 -10.07 3.60
N MET A 115 16.06 -8.89 3.67
CA MET A 115 15.40 -7.62 3.36
C MET A 115 14.97 -7.55 1.89
N GLU A 116 15.80 -8.06 0.99
CA GLU A 116 15.49 -8.13 -0.45
C GLU A 116 14.29 -9.05 -0.71
N GLN A 117 14.26 -10.24 -0.11
CA GLN A 117 13.11 -11.15 -0.24
C GLN A 117 11.81 -10.55 0.30
N TYR A 118 11.87 -9.79 1.41
CA TYR A 118 10.72 -9.03 1.90
C TYR A 118 10.31 -7.90 0.96
N ALA A 119 11.26 -7.27 0.27
CA ALA A 119 10.99 -6.25 -0.73
C ALA A 119 10.28 -6.84 -1.95
N ILE A 120 10.80 -7.95 -2.48
CA ILE A 120 10.20 -8.72 -3.57
C ILE A 120 8.77 -9.10 -3.21
N ALA A 121 8.56 -9.77 -2.07
CA ALA A 121 7.22 -10.15 -1.62
C ALA A 121 6.29 -8.93 -1.49
N GLY A 122 6.79 -7.80 -0.99
CA GLY A 122 6.03 -6.57 -0.87
C GLY A 122 5.58 -5.99 -2.22
N ALA A 123 6.48 -5.95 -3.20
CA ALA A 123 6.16 -5.50 -4.56
C ALA A 123 5.16 -6.46 -5.24
N LEU A 124 5.39 -7.77 -5.14
CA LEU A 124 4.51 -8.78 -5.73
C LEU A 124 3.11 -8.77 -5.12
N HIS A 125 2.95 -8.49 -3.81
CA HIS A 125 1.62 -8.34 -3.22
C HIS A 125 0.81 -7.20 -3.86
N LEU A 126 1.45 -6.09 -4.21
CA LEU A 126 0.79 -4.95 -4.86
C LEU A 126 0.46 -5.27 -6.33
N ASP A 127 1.37 -5.95 -7.04
CA ASP A 127 1.16 -6.38 -8.43
C ASP A 127 0.06 -7.44 -8.54
N HIS A 128 0.07 -8.45 -7.66
CA HIS A 128 -0.98 -9.46 -7.60
C HIS A 128 -2.36 -8.85 -7.28
N LEU A 129 -2.42 -7.82 -6.43
CA LEU A 129 -3.67 -7.10 -6.18
C LEU A 129 -4.15 -6.34 -7.44
N ALA A 130 -3.22 -5.75 -8.21
CA ALA A 130 -3.52 -5.09 -9.48
C ALA A 130 -4.02 -6.08 -10.55
N ALA A 131 -3.56 -7.33 -10.52
CA ALA A 131 -4.02 -8.40 -11.40
C ALA A 131 -5.25 -9.18 -10.89
N LEU A 132 -5.69 -8.92 -9.64
CA LEU A 132 -6.63 -9.78 -8.91
C LEU A 132 -7.96 -10.00 -9.66
N SER A 133 -8.54 -8.92 -10.20
CA SER A 133 -9.83 -8.94 -10.90
C SER A 133 -9.77 -9.63 -12.27
N LYS A 134 -8.58 -9.67 -12.90
CA LYS A 134 -8.37 -10.31 -14.21
C LYS A 134 -8.16 -11.82 -14.10
N SER A 135 -7.78 -12.33 -12.94
CA SER A 135 -7.51 -13.76 -12.72
C SER A 135 -8.82 -14.56 -12.67
N PRO A 136 -9.06 -15.49 -13.63
CA PRO A 136 -10.24 -16.35 -13.59
C PRO A 136 -10.28 -17.22 -12.33
N ALA A 137 -9.11 -17.61 -11.81
CA ALA A 137 -8.98 -18.43 -10.62
C ALA A 137 -9.48 -17.70 -9.34
N ASN A 138 -9.39 -16.36 -9.31
CA ASN A 138 -9.81 -15.57 -8.16
C ASN A 138 -11.31 -15.23 -8.17
N LYS A 139 -11.97 -15.34 -9.32
CA LYS A 139 -13.38 -14.93 -9.48
C LYS A 139 -14.35 -15.62 -8.51
N PRO A 140 -14.28 -16.95 -8.26
CA PRO A 140 -15.17 -17.59 -7.28
C PRO A 140 -14.96 -17.04 -5.86
N ARG A 141 -13.70 -16.81 -5.47
CA ARG A 141 -13.37 -16.27 -4.15
C ARG A 141 -13.86 -14.84 -3.99
N LEU A 142 -13.66 -13.99 -5.00
CA LEU A 142 -14.18 -12.62 -5.01
C LEU A 142 -15.70 -12.57 -4.88
N ASN A 143 -16.42 -13.46 -5.56
CA ASN A 143 -17.89 -13.52 -5.44
C ASN A 143 -18.34 -13.86 -4.01
N VAL A 144 -17.65 -14.80 -3.35
CA VAL A 144 -17.93 -15.16 -1.95
C VAL A 144 -17.67 -13.98 -1.02
N GLU A 145 -16.58 -13.24 -1.21
CA GLU A 145 -16.27 -12.08 -0.38
C GLU A 145 -17.24 -10.91 -0.63
N CYS A 146 -17.68 -10.68 -1.87
CA CYS A 146 -18.73 -9.70 -2.16
C CYS A 146 -20.03 -10.03 -1.43
N PHE A 147 -20.44 -11.31 -1.40
CA PHE A 147 -21.63 -11.74 -0.66
C PHE A 147 -21.49 -11.53 0.85
N ARG A 148 -20.31 -11.80 1.42
CA ARG A 148 -20.04 -11.56 2.84
C ARG A 148 -20.05 -10.07 3.19
N LEU A 149 -19.46 -9.24 2.32
CA LEU A 149 -19.46 -7.79 2.48
C LEU A 149 -20.87 -7.21 2.33
N SER A 150 -21.69 -7.71 1.42
CA SER A 150 -23.09 -7.25 1.27
C SER A 150 -23.89 -7.48 2.53
N GLN A 151 -23.73 -8.65 3.18
CA GLN A 151 -24.36 -8.93 4.46
C GLN A 151 -23.80 -8.08 5.61
N SER A 152 -22.48 -7.88 5.64
CA SER A 152 -21.81 -7.19 6.76
C SER A 152 -22.01 -5.68 6.74
N LEU A 153 -22.16 -5.10 5.55
CA LEU A 153 -22.32 -3.66 5.34
C LEU A 153 -23.77 -3.25 5.09
N ASP A 154 -24.70 -4.20 5.04
CA ASP A 154 -26.11 -4.00 4.68
C ASP A 154 -26.28 -3.22 3.36
N LEU A 155 -25.60 -3.70 2.32
CA LEU A 155 -25.62 -3.11 0.97
C LEU A 155 -26.10 -4.14 -0.06
N PRO A 156 -26.78 -3.71 -1.14
CA PRO A 156 -27.10 -4.61 -2.26
C PRO A 156 -25.84 -5.27 -2.82
N LEU A 157 -25.93 -6.57 -3.14
CA LEU A 157 -24.78 -7.35 -3.63
C LEU A 157 -24.16 -6.73 -4.89
N ASP A 158 -24.97 -6.23 -5.81
CA ASP A 158 -24.48 -5.63 -7.05
C ASP A 158 -23.77 -4.28 -6.81
N ASP A 159 -24.18 -3.52 -5.79
CA ASP A 159 -23.46 -2.32 -5.37
C ASP A 159 -22.09 -2.66 -4.80
N VAL A 160 -22.00 -3.72 -3.98
CA VAL A 160 -20.73 -4.21 -3.43
C VAL A 160 -19.79 -4.68 -4.53
N LYS A 161 -20.27 -5.47 -5.49
CA LYS A 161 -19.46 -5.91 -6.64
C LYS A 161 -18.92 -4.71 -7.41
N LYS A 162 -19.79 -3.75 -7.75
CA LYS A 162 -19.40 -2.54 -8.49
C LYS A 162 -18.35 -1.74 -7.73
N LYS A 163 -18.50 -1.56 -6.41
CA LYS A 163 -17.53 -0.83 -5.59
C LYS A 163 -16.19 -1.56 -5.48
N LEU A 164 -16.19 -2.89 -5.33
CA LEU A 164 -14.97 -3.68 -5.30
C LEU A 164 -14.25 -3.67 -6.65
N GLU A 165 -14.98 -3.80 -7.75
CA GLU A 165 -14.42 -3.69 -9.11
C GLU A 165 -13.77 -2.33 -9.34
N GLN A 166 -14.44 -1.25 -8.92
CA GLN A 166 -13.89 0.12 -8.99
C GLN A 166 -12.62 0.27 -8.14
N LEU A 167 -12.61 -0.25 -6.91
CA LEU A 167 -11.45 -0.21 -6.03
C LEU A 167 -10.24 -0.93 -6.66
N LEU A 168 -10.44 -2.15 -7.17
CA LEU A 168 -9.38 -2.95 -7.79
C LEU A 168 -8.88 -2.30 -9.09
N ALA A 169 -9.77 -1.75 -9.92
CA ALA A 169 -9.39 -1.04 -11.13
C ALA A 169 -8.57 0.23 -10.83
N ARG A 170 -8.93 0.97 -9.78
CA ARG A 170 -8.16 2.14 -9.33
C ARG A 170 -6.79 1.76 -8.81
N HIS A 171 -6.70 0.78 -7.89
CA HIS A 171 -5.42 0.27 -7.39
C HIS A 171 -4.52 -0.17 -8.54
N LYS A 172 -5.07 -0.89 -9.52
CA LYS A 172 -4.33 -1.29 -10.72
C LYS A 172 -3.73 -0.08 -11.46
N ASN A 173 -4.54 0.93 -11.74
CA ASN A 173 -4.06 2.12 -12.46
C ASN A 173 -3.01 2.89 -11.65
N GLU A 174 -3.22 3.05 -10.34
CA GLU A 174 -2.26 3.67 -9.44
C GLU A 174 -0.92 2.90 -9.46
N TRP A 175 -0.97 1.57 -9.38
CA TRP A 175 0.20 0.71 -9.39
C TRP A 175 0.95 0.79 -10.73
N GLU A 176 0.25 0.69 -11.85
CA GLU A 176 0.86 0.79 -13.19
C GLU A 176 1.52 2.16 -13.41
N ASN A 177 0.88 3.25 -12.99
CA ASN A 177 1.46 4.58 -13.07
C ASN A 177 2.69 4.75 -12.17
N PHE A 178 2.65 4.19 -10.95
CA PHE A 178 3.78 4.21 -10.04
C PHE A 178 4.95 3.42 -10.61
N MET A 179 4.73 2.21 -11.12
CA MET A 179 5.77 1.39 -11.76
C MET A 179 6.36 2.08 -12.99
N ALA A 180 5.54 2.73 -13.81
CA ALA A 180 6.02 3.54 -14.94
C ALA A 180 6.94 4.68 -14.48
N SER A 181 6.65 5.32 -13.34
CA SER A 181 7.49 6.39 -12.78
C SER A 181 8.86 5.91 -12.30
N LEU A 182 9.02 4.63 -11.95
CA LEU A 182 10.30 4.05 -11.54
C LEU A 182 11.22 3.74 -12.72
N GLY A 183 10.65 3.58 -13.92
CA GLY A 183 11.37 3.17 -15.12
C GLY A 183 11.49 1.65 -15.27
N PRO A 184 11.61 1.15 -16.52
CA PRO A 184 11.59 -0.27 -16.84
C PRO A 184 12.83 -1.03 -16.33
N ASP A 185 13.96 -0.35 -16.18
CA ASP A 185 15.21 -0.96 -15.73
C ASP A 185 15.36 -0.99 -14.21
N SER A 186 14.36 -0.49 -13.48
CA SER A 186 14.36 -0.49 -12.02
C SER A 186 14.38 -1.91 -11.46
N PHE A 187 15.05 -2.10 -10.33
CA PHE A 187 15.06 -3.42 -9.67
C PHE A 187 13.65 -3.91 -9.31
N VAL A 188 12.73 -2.99 -9.00
CA VAL A 188 11.33 -3.32 -8.71
C VAL A 188 10.61 -3.83 -9.96
N ALA A 189 10.81 -3.18 -11.11
CA ALA A 189 10.23 -3.62 -12.38
C ALA A 189 10.71 -5.02 -12.76
N LYS A 190 12.02 -5.28 -12.63
CA LYS A 190 12.60 -6.61 -12.89
C LYS A 190 11.94 -7.70 -12.05
N TRP A 191 11.79 -7.49 -10.74
CA TRP A 191 11.13 -8.46 -9.86
C TRP A 191 9.69 -8.75 -10.27
N VAL A 192 8.93 -7.72 -10.64
CA VAL A 192 7.54 -7.86 -11.05
C VAL A 192 7.43 -8.60 -12.39
N ASP A 193 8.28 -8.26 -13.36
CA ASP A 193 8.26 -8.89 -14.68
C ASP A 193 8.73 -10.35 -14.63
N GLU A 194 9.74 -10.68 -13.83
CA GLU A 194 10.21 -12.06 -13.61
C GLU A 194 9.15 -12.96 -12.96
N ALA A 195 8.24 -12.38 -12.16
CA ALA A 195 7.19 -13.12 -11.46
C ALA A 195 5.89 -13.27 -12.26
N ARG A 196 5.74 -12.56 -13.38
CA ARG A 196 4.56 -12.69 -14.25
C ARG A 196 4.69 -13.98 -15.08
N PRO A 197 3.66 -14.84 -15.09
CA PRO A 197 3.67 -16.10 -15.83
C PRO A 197 3.65 -15.91 -17.35
#